data_AF-A0A927ZGY2-F1
#
_entry.id   AF-A0A927ZGY2-F1
#
_cell.length_a   1.000
_cell.length_b   1.000
_cell.length_c   1.000
_cell.angle_alpha   90.00
_cell.angle_beta   90.00
_cell.angle_gamma   90.00
#
_symmetry.space_group_name_H-M   'P 1'
#
loop_
_entity.id
_entity.type
_entity.pdbx_description
1 polymer ?
#
loop_
_entity_poly.entity_id
_entity_poly.type
_entity_poly.pdbx_seq_one_letter_code
_entity_poly.pdbx_strand_id
1 'polypeptide(L)'
;MFYDILYNIVERRSSVFLSKRNVFPKKEVYNMALFGLFFFLLILALSVGVPIVIGMIVYRDAKSRGMEAMVWALIAALVPSLIGVIIYFVIRRDYSMYLCAHCHGRVDLNYHTCPTCGTQLQLKCPECGNPVQYHWKACTKCGAAQPEGRTPTIVTAPPANNKSLWILLICMLVIPIFLFLLLTVVSIGTAGSYVVEDILWRLSPDYWF
;
A
#
# COMPACT_ATOMS: atom_id res chain seq x y z
N MET A 1 -46.67 -24.24 60.40
CA MET A 1 -45.79 -23.30 61.13
C MET A 1 -44.36 -23.29 60.60
N PHE A 2 -43.59 -24.38 60.65
CA PHE A 2 -42.20 -24.40 60.11
C PHE A 2 -42.16 -24.31 58.57
N TYR A 3 -43.12 -24.95 57.89
CA TYR A 3 -43.25 -24.95 56.43
C TYR A 3 -43.61 -23.55 55.88
N ASP A 4 -44.49 -22.82 56.57
CA ASP A 4 -44.91 -21.46 56.20
C ASP A 4 -43.78 -20.42 56.33
N ILE A 5 -42.89 -20.63 57.30
CA ILE A 5 -41.72 -19.79 57.53
C ILE A 5 -40.67 -20.03 56.43
N LEU A 6 -40.43 -21.29 56.06
CA LEU A 6 -39.51 -21.65 54.98
C LEU A 6 -40.00 -21.16 53.60
N TYR A 7 -41.31 -21.29 53.33
CA TYR A 7 -41.91 -20.79 52.09
C TYR A 7 -41.73 -19.27 51.95
N ASN A 8 -42.00 -18.50 53.01
CA ASN A 8 -41.82 -17.04 53.00
C ASN A 8 -40.35 -16.60 52.86
N ILE A 9 -39.39 -17.34 53.42
CA ILE A 9 -37.96 -17.00 53.30
C ILE A 9 -37.44 -17.28 51.88
N VAL A 10 -37.87 -18.37 51.25
CA VAL A 10 -37.45 -18.71 49.88
C VAL A 10 -38.05 -17.73 48.85
N GLU A 11 -39.34 -17.40 48.96
CA GLU A 11 -40.05 -16.44 48.10
C GLU A 11 -39.47 -15.01 48.22
N ARG A 12 -39.08 -14.59 49.43
CA ARG A 12 -38.47 -13.28 49.67
C ARG A 12 -37.03 -13.20 49.14
N ARG A 13 -36.33 -14.33 49.00
CA ARG A 13 -34.96 -14.39 48.46
C ARG A 13 -34.96 -14.42 46.92
N SER A 14 -35.94 -15.07 46.30
CA SER A 14 -36.07 -15.15 44.83
C SER A 14 -36.45 -13.80 44.19
N SER A 15 -37.33 -13.03 44.82
CA SER A 15 -37.75 -11.70 44.35
C SER A 15 -36.62 -10.66 44.35
N VAL A 16 -35.72 -10.70 45.33
CA VAL A 16 -34.54 -9.82 45.40
C VAL A 16 -33.49 -10.19 44.35
N PHE A 17 -33.34 -11.48 44.04
CA PHE A 17 -32.34 -11.96 43.08
C PHE A 17 -32.78 -11.78 41.61
N LEU A 18 -34.08 -11.86 41.34
CA LEU A 18 -34.64 -11.64 40.00
C LEU A 18 -34.60 -10.18 39.54
N SER A 19 -34.65 -9.24 40.48
CA SER A 19 -34.55 -7.81 40.18
C SER A 19 -33.17 -7.39 39.64
N LYS A 20 -32.09 -8.02 40.13
CA LYS A 20 -30.72 -7.68 39.73
C LYS A 20 -30.30 -8.15 38.33
N ARG A 21 -31.05 -9.07 37.69
CA ARG A 21 -30.75 -9.51 36.31
C ARG A 21 -31.16 -8.50 35.22
N ASN A 22 -31.91 -7.47 35.57
CA ASN A 22 -32.50 -6.53 34.61
C ASN A 22 -31.82 -5.15 34.57
N VAL A 23 -30.66 -4.98 35.22
CA VAL A 23 -29.98 -3.67 35.37
C VAL A 23 -28.71 -3.59 34.51
N PHE A 24 -28.73 -4.16 33.31
CA PHE A 24 -27.95 -3.60 32.21
C PHE A 24 -28.93 -2.80 31.35
N PRO A 25 -28.97 -1.47 31.46
CA PRO A 25 -29.85 -0.65 30.63
C PRO A 25 -29.55 -0.95 29.16
N LYS A 26 -30.50 -1.59 28.46
CA LYS A 26 -30.33 -2.02 27.05
C LYS A 26 -29.79 -0.89 26.16
N LYS A 27 -30.17 0.36 26.42
CA LYS A 27 -29.66 1.56 25.74
C LYS A 27 -28.13 1.73 25.80
N GLU A 28 -27.49 1.40 26.93
CA GLU A 28 -26.03 1.53 27.10
C GLU A 28 -25.31 0.46 26.29
N VAL A 29 -25.87 -0.76 26.22
CA VAL A 29 -25.33 -1.87 25.41
C VAL A 29 -25.42 -1.54 23.91
N TYR A 30 -26.54 -0.96 23.45
CA TYR A 30 -26.68 -0.52 22.06
C TYR A 30 -25.72 0.64 21.72
N ASN A 31 -25.51 1.61 22.61
CA ASN A 31 -24.57 2.71 22.39
C ASN A 31 -23.11 2.22 22.32
N MET A 32 -22.73 1.26 23.17
CA MET A 32 -21.40 0.63 23.10
C MET A 32 -21.19 -0.16 21.81
N ALA A 33 -22.20 -0.90 21.36
CA ALA A 33 -22.16 -1.63 20.10
C ALA A 33 -22.11 -0.69 18.88
N LEU A 34 -22.87 0.41 18.91
CA LEU A 34 -22.89 1.43 17.86
C LEU A 34 -21.54 2.16 17.75
N PHE A 35 -20.92 2.50 18.89
CA PHE A 35 -19.58 3.08 18.95
C PHE A 35 -18.56 2.10 18.37
N GLY A 36 -18.58 0.83 18.80
CA GLY A 36 -17.70 -0.20 18.25
C GLY A 36 -17.84 -0.37 16.73
N LEU A 37 -19.08 -0.41 16.23
CA LEU A 37 -19.36 -0.48 14.79
C LEU A 37 -18.83 0.75 14.04
N PHE A 38 -18.98 1.94 14.60
CA PHE A 38 -18.48 3.17 14.00
C PHE A 38 -16.95 3.15 13.85
N PHE A 39 -16.21 2.82 14.92
CA PHE A 39 -14.74 2.72 14.86
C PHE A 39 -14.29 1.61 13.92
N PHE A 40 -14.99 0.47 13.90
CA PHE A 40 -14.71 -0.62 12.98
C PHE A 40 -14.85 -0.19 11.52
N LEU A 41 -15.96 0.47 11.16
CA LEU A 41 -16.18 0.99 9.81
C LEU A 41 -15.16 2.08 9.45
N LEU A 42 -14.80 2.95 10.39
CA LEU A 42 -13.78 3.98 10.18
C LEU A 42 -12.40 3.37 9.88
N ILE A 43 -11.97 2.39 10.67
CA ILE A 43 -10.70 1.70 10.46
C ILE A 43 -10.69 0.99 9.10
N LEU A 44 -11.79 0.30 8.76
CA LEU A 44 -11.92 -0.38 7.47
C LEU A 44 -11.85 0.63 6.31
N ALA A 45 -12.58 1.75 6.41
CA ALA A 45 -12.56 2.80 5.41
C ALA A 45 -11.15 3.40 5.23
N LEU A 46 -10.41 3.65 6.30
CA LEU A 46 -9.04 4.16 6.23
C LEU A 46 -8.08 3.12 5.65
N SER A 47 -8.20 1.86 6.08
CA SER A 47 -7.34 0.76 5.63
C SER A 47 -7.45 0.49 4.13
N VAL A 48 -8.61 0.76 3.52
CA VAL A 48 -8.84 0.60 2.08
C VAL A 48 -8.64 1.91 1.34
N GLY A 49 -9.16 3.02 1.88
CA GLY A 49 -9.11 4.33 1.24
C GLY A 49 -7.69 4.87 1.09
N VAL A 50 -6.85 4.75 2.13
CA VAL A 50 -5.47 5.26 2.08
C VAL A 50 -4.63 4.56 0.99
N PRO A 51 -4.58 3.21 0.90
CA PRO A 51 -3.93 2.52 -0.21
C PRO A 51 -4.42 2.91 -1.59
N ILE A 52 -5.74 3.09 -1.76
CA ILE A 52 -6.33 3.46 -3.06
C ILE A 52 -5.84 4.85 -3.49
N VAL A 53 -5.87 5.83 -2.58
CA VAL A 53 -5.40 7.19 -2.88
C VAL A 53 -3.90 7.18 -3.20
N ILE A 54 -3.09 6.48 -2.40
CA ILE A 54 -1.65 6.33 -2.65
C ILE A 54 -1.40 5.70 -4.03
N GLY A 55 -2.08 4.59 -4.33
CA GLY A 55 -1.98 3.90 -5.62
C GLY A 55 -2.34 4.80 -6.79
N MET A 56 -3.41 5.60 -6.69
CA MET A 56 -3.81 6.56 -7.73
C MET A 56 -2.74 7.65 -7.96
N ILE A 57 -2.15 8.18 -6.89
CA ILE A 57 -1.09 9.21 -7.00
C ILE A 57 0.13 8.63 -7.73
N VAL A 58 0.58 7.44 -7.30
CA VAL A 58 1.73 6.76 -7.90
C VAL A 58 1.44 6.35 -9.34
N TYR A 59 0.24 5.88 -9.66
CA TYR A 59 -0.15 5.55 -11.03
C TYR A 59 -0.03 6.75 -11.97
N ARG A 60 -0.58 7.91 -11.58
CA ARG A 60 -0.53 9.13 -12.40
C ARG A 60 0.90 9.59 -12.63
N ASP A 61 1.74 9.47 -11.61
CA ASP A 61 3.15 9.85 -11.69
C ASP A 61 4.01 8.85 -12.50
N ALA A 62 3.75 7.55 -12.37
CA ALA A 62 4.47 6.54 -13.12
C ALA A 62 4.10 6.58 -14.61
N LYS A 63 2.81 6.83 -14.93
CA LYS A 63 2.32 6.99 -16.30
C LYS A 63 2.92 8.21 -16.98
N SER A 64 3.09 9.32 -16.25
CA SER A 64 3.74 10.52 -16.81
C SER A 64 5.24 10.35 -17.05
N ARG A 65 5.86 9.28 -16.52
CA ARG A 65 7.28 8.93 -16.65
C ARG A 65 7.54 7.74 -17.58
N GLY A 66 6.52 7.28 -18.31
CA GLY A 66 6.66 6.16 -19.25
C GLY A 66 7.05 4.83 -18.58
N MET A 67 6.84 4.71 -17.27
CA MET A 67 7.07 3.48 -16.52
C MET A 67 5.82 2.59 -16.54
N GLU A 68 5.99 1.30 -16.22
CA GLU A 68 4.90 0.34 -15.98
C GLU A 68 4.04 0.76 -14.78
N ALA A 69 3.10 1.68 -15.02
CA ALA A 69 2.39 2.41 -13.98
C ALA A 69 1.55 1.51 -13.06
N MET A 70 0.99 0.44 -13.60
CA MET A 70 0.22 -0.54 -12.85
C MET A 70 1.05 -1.22 -11.76
N VAL A 71 2.29 -1.60 -12.08
CA VAL A 71 3.16 -2.32 -11.15
C VAL A 71 3.54 -1.43 -9.98
N TRP A 72 3.98 -0.20 -10.28
CA TRP A 72 4.37 0.77 -9.26
C TRP A 72 3.20 1.17 -8.35
N ALA A 73 2.00 1.36 -8.93
CA ALA A 73 0.80 1.65 -8.16
C ALA A 73 0.42 0.51 -7.21
N LEU A 74 0.49 -0.74 -7.68
CA LEU A 74 0.20 -1.92 -6.87
C LEU A 74 1.24 -2.12 -5.75
N ILE A 75 2.53 -1.94 -6.04
CA ILE A 75 3.59 -1.98 -5.00
C ILE A 75 3.30 -0.94 -3.92
N ALA A 76 3.05 0.31 -4.33
CA ALA A 76 2.83 1.40 -3.39
C ALA A 76 1.55 1.24 -2.55
N ALA A 77 0.50 0.65 -3.13
CA ALA A 77 -0.77 0.44 -2.44
C ALA A 77 -0.77 -0.81 -1.53
N LEU A 78 -0.19 -1.92 -1.98
CA LEU A 78 -0.33 -3.21 -1.29
C LEU A 78 0.78 -3.49 -0.29
N VAL A 79 1.97 -2.92 -0.47
CA VAL A 79 3.07 -3.14 0.47
C VAL A 79 2.81 -2.31 1.74
N PRO A 80 2.70 -2.95 2.92
CA PRO A 80 2.34 -2.27 4.15
C PRO A 80 3.42 -1.28 4.61
N SER A 81 3.04 -0.44 5.58
CA SER A 81 3.96 0.47 6.29
C SER A 81 4.63 1.50 5.37
N LEU A 82 3.98 1.90 4.27
CA LEU A 82 4.51 2.84 3.28
C LEU A 82 5.83 2.41 2.61
N ILE A 83 6.28 1.16 2.82
CA ILE A 83 7.53 0.64 2.25
C ILE A 83 7.47 0.68 0.72
N GLY A 84 6.31 0.35 0.13
CA GLY A 84 6.13 0.41 -1.32
C GLY A 84 6.28 1.82 -1.89
N VAL A 85 5.85 2.84 -1.14
CA VAL A 85 6.02 4.25 -1.51
C VAL A 85 7.49 4.66 -1.44
N ILE A 86 8.21 4.24 -0.39
CA ILE A 86 9.64 4.51 -0.24
C ILE A 86 10.44 3.88 -1.40
N ILE A 87 10.18 2.61 -1.70
CA ILE A 87 10.81 1.88 -2.81
C ILE A 87 10.55 2.62 -4.13
N TYR A 88 9.29 3.02 -4.38
CA TYR A 88 8.93 3.80 -5.56
C TYR A 88 9.77 5.08 -5.66
N PHE A 89 9.86 5.88 -4.59
CA PHE A 89 10.60 7.13 -4.61
C PHE A 89 12.10 6.96 -4.82
N VAL A 90 12.71 5.94 -4.22
CA VAL A 90 14.14 5.64 -4.42
C VAL A 90 14.41 5.35 -5.89
N ILE A 91 13.64 4.44 -6.48
CA ILE A 91 13.85 3.99 -7.85
C ILE A 91 13.46 5.08 -8.86
N ARG A 92 12.40 5.85 -8.59
CA ARG A 92 11.96 6.97 -9.43
C ARG A 92 13.04 8.02 -9.65
N ARG A 93 13.97 8.26 -8.71
CA ARG A 93 15.05 9.25 -8.88
C ARG A 93 15.91 8.97 -10.10
N ASP A 94 16.03 7.70 -10.45
CA ASP A 94 16.90 7.24 -11.51
C ASP A 94 16.21 7.26 -12.89
N TYR A 95 14.87 7.37 -12.96
CA TYR A 95 14.17 7.38 -14.25
C TYR A 95 14.21 8.77 -14.92
N SER A 96 15.05 8.91 -15.95
CA SER A 96 14.95 9.97 -16.95
C SER A 96 14.22 9.47 -18.20
N MET A 97 13.32 10.30 -18.73
CA MET A 97 12.62 10.03 -20.00
C MET A 97 13.53 10.16 -21.23
N TYR A 98 14.69 10.78 -21.05
CA TYR A 98 15.57 11.22 -22.11
C TYR A 98 16.98 10.66 -21.91
N LEU A 99 17.58 10.25 -23.03
CA LEU A 99 18.92 9.70 -23.13
C LEU A 99 19.71 10.50 -24.17
N CYS A 100 21.02 10.60 -23.98
CA CYS A 100 21.92 11.17 -24.99
C CYS A 100 21.99 10.27 -26.22
N ALA A 101 21.83 10.82 -27.43
CA ALA A 101 21.93 10.05 -28.67
C ALA A 101 23.35 9.52 -28.96
N HIS A 102 24.38 10.09 -28.31
CA HIS A 102 25.78 9.69 -28.50
C HIS A 102 26.22 8.57 -27.56
N CYS A 103 25.97 8.72 -26.25
CA CYS A 103 26.46 7.77 -25.23
C CYS A 103 25.36 6.98 -24.51
N HIS A 104 24.08 7.27 -24.81
CA HIS A 104 22.92 6.72 -24.10
C HIS A 104 22.88 7.01 -22.59
N GLY A 105 23.68 7.98 -22.12
CA GLY A 105 23.62 8.48 -20.74
C GLY A 105 22.29 9.22 -20.48
N ARG A 106 21.82 9.17 -19.24
CA ARG A 106 20.58 9.85 -18.80
C ARG A 106 20.78 11.36 -18.79
N VAL A 107 19.86 12.09 -19.43
CA VAL A 107 19.92 13.55 -19.58
C VAL A 107 18.54 14.16 -19.36
N ASP A 108 18.49 15.45 -19.05
CA ASP A 108 17.26 16.25 -19.01
C ASP A 108 17.19 17.16 -20.25
N LEU A 109 16.00 17.56 -20.67
CA LEU A 109 15.79 18.51 -21.79
C LEU A 109 16.51 19.85 -21.54
N ASN A 110 16.71 20.23 -20.29
CA ASN A 110 17.32 21.50 -19.92
C ASN A 110 18.86 21.44 -19.88
N TYR A 111 19.48 20.27 -20.03
CA TYR A 111 20.93 20.15 -19.96
C TYR A 111 21.57 20.73 -21.23
N HIS A 112 22.57 21.59 -21.06
CA HIS A 112 23.33 22.16 -22.19
C HIS A 112 24.35 21.17 -22.76
N THR A 113 24.93 20.35 -21.89
CA THR A 113 26.00 19.41 -22.20
C THR A 113 25.73 18.11 -21.46
N CYS A 114 26.01 16.98 -22.09
CA CYS A 114 25.88 15.67 -21.45
C CYS A 114 26.94 15.54 -20.34
N PRO A 115 26.55 15.23 -19.09
CA PRO A 115 27.52 15.04 -18.00
C PRO A 115 28.36 13.77 -18.16
N THR A 116 27.89 12.80 -18.95
CA THR A 116 28.57 11.51 -19.13
C THR A 116 29.62 11.55 -20.24
N CYS A 117 29.33 12.19 -21.38
CA CYS A 117 30.23 12.19 -22.54
C CYS A 117 30.67 13.57 -23.04
N GLY A 118 30.17 14.66 -22.45
CA GLY A 118 30.52 16.02 -22.86
C GLY A 118 29.89 16.48 -24.19
N THR A 119 29.05 15.67 -24.84
CA THR A 119 28.35 16.08 -26.07
C THR A 119 27.40 17.23 -25.78
N GLN A 120 27.44 18.27 -26.61
CA GLN A 120 26.53 19.42 -26.51
C GLN A 120 25.11 18.97 -26.89
N LEU A 121 24.15 19.08 -25.96
CA LEU A 121 22.79 18.56 -26.12
C LEU A 121 21.84 19.60 -26.75
N GLN A 122 22.06 20.89 -26.45
CA GLN A 122 21.27 21.98 -27.03
C GLN A 122 21.81 22.36 -28.40
N LEU A 123 20.90 22.43 -29.38
CA LEU A 123 21.19 22.91 -30.72
C LEU A 123 21.40 24.42 -30.66
N LYS A 124 22.23 24.96 -31.55
CA LYS A 124 22.42 26.42 -31.70
C LYS A 124 21.76 26.88 -32.98
N CYS A 125 21.23 28.10 -32.97
CA CYS A 125 20.70 28.74 -34.16
C CYS A 125 21.84 28.98 -35.17
N PRO A 126 21.71 28.60 -36.45
CA PRO A 126 22.76 28.83 -37.45
C PRO A 126 23.00 30.32 -37.73
N GLU A 127 21.97 31.17 -37.58
CA GLU A 127 22.05 32.61 -37.86
C GLU A 127 22.69 33.41 -36.71
N CYS A 128 22.28 33.15 -35.47
CA CYS A 128 22.67 33.99 -34.32
C CYS A 128 23.43 33.27 -33.21
N GLY A 129 23.65 31.96 -33.33
CA GLY A 129 24.36 31.14 -32.34
C GLY A 129 23.64 30.92 -31.01
N ASN A 130 22.46 31.50 -30.80
CA ASN A 130 21.68 31.34 -29.57
C ASN A 130 21.16 29.90 -29.43
N PRO A 131 21.08 29.31 -28.21
CA PRO A 131 20.55 27.97 -28.03
C PRO A 131 19.08 27.86 -28.43
N VAL A 132 18.72 26.73 -29.04
CA VAL A 132 17.40 26.42 -29.58
C VAL A 132 17.07 24.96 -29.25
N GLN A 133 15.81 24.67 -28.90
CA GLN A 133 15.38 23.30 -28.65
C GLN A 133 15.09 22.59 -29.98
N TYR A 134 15.22 21.25 -29.98
CA TYR A 134 15.02 20.42 -31.16
C TYR A 134 13.65 20.64 -31.83
N HIS A 135 12.59 20.77 -31.04
CA HIS A 135 11.22 20.90 -31.55
C HIS A 135 10.81 22.34 -31.91
N TRP A 136 11.70 23.33 -31.77
CA TRP A 136 11.38 24.73 -32.11
C TRP A 136 11.50 24.96 -33.62
N LYS A 137 10.47 25.59 -34.19
CA LYS A 137 10.40 25.96 -35.62
C LYS A 137 11.13 27.27 -35.93
N ALA A 138 11.25 28.17 -34.96
CA ALA A 138 11.92 29.45 -35.11
C ALA A 138 12.72 29.81 -33.86
N CYS A 139 13.79 30.59 -34.03
CA CYS A 139 14.58 31.10 -32.92
C CYS A 139 13.86 32.24 -32.20
N THR A 140 13.71 32.17 -30.88
CA THR A 140 13.08 33.23 -30.08
C THR A 140 13.87 34.54 -30.03
N LYS A 141 15.17 34.51 -30.36
CA LYS A 141 16.04 35.70 -30.29
C LYS A 141 16.16 36.46 -31.61
N CYS A 142 16.22 35.75 -32.73
CA CYS A 142 16.39 36.36 -34.06
C CYS A 142 15.24 36.11 -35.03
N GLY A 143 14.27 35.26 -34.68
CA GLY A 143 13.16 34.90 -35.56
C GLY A 143 13.51 33.93 -36.69
N ALA A 144 14.78 33.57 -36.87
CA ALA A 144 15.21 32.68 -37.95
C ALA A 144 14.51 31.31 -37.89
N ALA A 145 13.93 30.92 -39.02
CA ALA A 145 13.38 29.58 -39.22
C ALA A 145 14.49 28.54 -39.06
N GLN A 146 14.16 27.42 -38.43
CA GLN A 146 15.14 26.38 -38.20
C GLN A 146 15.13 25.35 -39.32
N PRO A 147 16.29 24.80 -39.72
CA PRO A 147 16.36 23.82 -40.79
C PRO A 147 15.56 22.56 -40.45
N GLU A 148 14.75 22.11 -41.42
CA GLU A 148 14.05 20.82 -41.38
C GLU A 148 15.08 19.70 -41.59
N GLY A 149 15.03 18.65 -40.76
CA GLY A 149 15.99 17.54 -40.82
C GLY A 149 17.16 17.60 -39.81
N ARG A 150 17.07 18.43 -38.76
CA ARG A 150 18.00 18.33 -37.62
C ARG A 150 17.91 16.93 -37.00
N THR A 151 19.04 16.36 -36.59
CA THR A 151 19.08 15.11 -35.82
C THR A 151 18.93 15.42 -34.33
N PRO A 152 18.11 14.64 -33.61
CA PRO A 152 17.93 14.85 -32.17
C PRO A 152 19.17 14.39 -31.42
N THR A 153 19.77 15.28 -30.63
CA THR A 153 20.86 14.97 -29.69
C THR A 153 20.37 14.22 -28.44
N ILE A 154 19.05 14.14 -28.27
CA ILE A 154 18.35 13.52 -27.16
C ILE A 154 17.32 12.54 -27.73
N VAL A 155 17.35 11.29 -27.30
CA VAL A 155 16.37 10.26 -27.65
C VAL A 155 15.54 9.87 -26.43
N THR A 156 14.29 9.46 -26.65
CA THR A 156 13.43 8.97 -25.56
C THR A 156 13.88 7.60 -25.09
N ALA A 157 13.90 7.38 -23.78
CA ALA A 157 14.22 6.08 -23.20
C ALA A 157 13.14 5.03 -23.57
N PRO A 158 13.52 3.78 -23.90
CA PRO A 158 12.55 2.70 -24.08
C PRO A 158 11.83 2.43 -22.75
N PRO A 159 10.56 1.97 -22.79
CA PRO A 159 9.85 1.57 -21.58
C PRO A 159 10.63 0.43 -20.91
N ALA A 160 10.84 0.54 -19.60
CA ALA A 160 11.54 -0.49 -18.86
C ALA A 160 10.73 -1.80 -18.91
N ASN A 161 11.35 -2.89 -19.38
CA ASN A 161 10.78 -4.24 -19.37
C ASN A 161 11.33 -5.01 -18.16
N ASN A 162 10.60 -4.97 -17.05
CA ASN A 162 11.08 -5.48 -15.77
C ASN A 162 10.21 -6.64 -15.28
N LYS A 163 10.40 -7.82 -15.89
CA LYS A 163 9.82 -9.09 -15.43
C LYS A 163 10.19 -9.43 -13.99
N SER A 164 11.41 -9.07 -13.56
CA SER A 164 11.91 -9.31 -12.20
C SER A 164 11.14 -8.52 -11.12
N LEU A 165 10.57 -7.37 -11.49
CA LEU A 165 9.79 -6.54 -10.55
C LEU A 165 8.47 -7.23 -10.17
N TRP A 166 7.84 -7.93 -11.12
CA TRP A 166 6.62 -8.70 -10.87
C TRP A 166 6.86 -9.88 -9.92
N ILE A 167 8.01 -10.56 -10.05
CA ILE A 167 8.37 -11.67 -9.17
C ILE A 167 8.53 -11.18 -7.72
N LEU A 168 9.19 -10.04 -7.52
CA LEU A 168 9.35 -9.44 -6.19
C LEU A 168 8.02 -9.03 -5.55
N LEU A 169 7.09 -8.48 -6.34
CA LEU A 169 5.76 -8.09 -5.88
C LEU A 169 4.95 -9.32 -5.42
N ILE A 170 4.97 -10.39 -6.20
CA ILE A 170 4.32 -11.65 -5.86
C ILE A 170 4.93 -12.23 -4.58
N CYS A 171 6.25 -12.27 -4.45
CA CYS A 171 6.91 -12.77 -3.24
C CYS A 171 6.53 -11.96 -2.00
N MET A 172 6.57 -10.62 -2.07
CA MET A 172 6.22 -9.76 -0.93
C MET A 172 4.76 -9.87 -0.49
N LEU A 173 3.85 -10.34 -1.35
CA LEU A 173 2.45 -10.56 -1.02
C LEU A 173 2.18 -12.01 -0.58
N VAL A 174 2.77 -13.00 -1.25
CA VAL A 174 2.54 -14.43 -0.98
C VAL A 174 3.22 -14.89 0.31
N ILE A 175 4.44 -14.43 0.60
CA ILE A 175 5.20 -14.81 1.80
C ILE A 175 4.44 -14.46 3.10
N PRO A 176 3.97 -13.22 3.33
CA PRO A 176 3.24 -12.89 4.55
C PRO A 176 1.89 -13.60 4.64
N ILE A 177 1.19 -13.81 3.52
CA ILE A 177 -0.06 -14.58 3.49
C ILE A 177 0.20 -16.03 3.90
N PHE A 178 1.24 -16.65 3.34
CA PHE A 178 1.62 -18.02 3.67
C PHE A 178 2.02 -18.16 5.14
N LEU A 179 2.83 -17.23 5.67
CA LEU A 179 3.18 -17.18 7.10
C LEU A 179 1.95 -17.05 7.98
N PHE A 180 1.02 -16.16 7.63
CA PHE A 180 -0.23 -15.98 8.36
C PHE A 180 -1.08 -17.26 8.36
N LEU A 181 -1.23 -17.92 7.20
CA LEU A 181 -1.94 -19.20 7.09
C LEU A 181 -1.26 -20.32 7.90
N LEU A 182 0.07 -20.37 7.90
CA LEU A 182 0.81 -21.33 8.69
C LEU A 182 0.60 -21.10 10.19
N LEU A 183 0.59 -19.83 10.63
CA LEU A 183 0.32 -19.46 12.02
C LEU A 183 -1.12 -19.82 12.44
N THR A 184 -2.12 -19.60 11.58
CA THR A 184 -3.50 -19.98 11.90
C THR A 184 -3.65 -21.50 11.99
N VAL A 185 -3.02 -22.26 11.11
CA VAL A 185 -2.99 -23.74 11.17
C VAL A 185 -2.34 -24.22 12.47
N VAL A 186 -1.20 -23.64 12.86
CA VAL A 186 -0.53 -23.95 14.14
C VAL A 186 -1.45 -23.64 15.33
N SER A 187 -2.16 -22.52 15.29
CA SER A 187 -3.06 -22.08 16.37
C SER A 187 -4.29 -22.99 16.51
N ILE A 188 -4.82 -23.51 15.39
CA ILE A 188 -5.91 -24.50 15.39
C ILE A 188 -5.40 -25.83 15.96
N GLY A 189 -4.18 -26.22 15.61
CA GLY A 189 -3.54 -27.43 16.15
C GLY A 189 -3.39 -27.38 17.67
N THR A 190 -2.91 -26.26 18.21
CA THR A 190 -2.75 -26.11 19.67
C THR A 190 -4.10 -26.05 20.38
N ALA A 191 -5.09 -25.34 19.82
CA ALA A 191 -6.47 -25.34 20.32
C ALA A 191 -7.06 -26.75 20.44
N GLY A 192 -6.79 -27.63 19.47
CA GLY A 192 -7.22 -29.03 19.52
C GLY A 192 -6.63 -29.79 20.71
N SER A 193 -5.34 -29.62 20.99
CA SER A 193 -4.69 -30.26 22.15
C SER A 193 -5.26 -29.78 23.49
N TYR A 194 -5.53 -28.48 23.66
CA TYR A 194 -6.17 -27.98 24.89
C TYR A 194 -7.59 -28.53 25.07
N VAL A 195 -8.35 -28.68 23.99
CA VAL A 195 -9.70 -29.26 24.03
C VAL A 195 -9.64 -30.76 24.37
N VAL A 196 -8.68 -31.50 23.83
CA VAL A 196 -8.49 -32.93 24.15
C VAL A 196 -8.05 -33.13 25.60
N GLU A 197 -7.13 -32.33 26.11
CA GLU A 197 -6.76 -32.34 27.54
C GLU A 197 -7.96 -32.00 28.44
N ASP A 198 -8.79 -31.00 28.11
CA ASP A 198 -10.01 -30.68 28.88
C ASP A 198 -11.04 -31.83 28.86
N ILE A 199 -11.18 -32.52 27.72
CA ILE A 199 -12.06 -33.69 27.60
C ILE A 199 -11.52 -34.87 28.43
N LEU A 200 -10.21 -35.16 28.36
CA LEU A 200 -9.59 -36.22 29.16
C LEU A 200 -9.70 -35.92 30.66
N TRP A 201 -9.53 -34.67 31.06
CA TRP A 201 -9.76 -34.20 32.43
C TRP A 201 -11.19 -34.49 32.90
N ARG A 202 -12.18 -34.26 32.05
CA ARG A 202 -13.60 -34.55 32.36
C ARG A 202 -13.93 -36.04 32.39
N LEU A 203 -13.24 -36.86 31.60
CA LEU A 203 -13.52 -38.29 31.48
C LEU A 203 -12.82 -39.13 32.55
N SER A 204 -11.67 -38.71 33.06
CA SER A 204 -10.94 -39.42 34.12
C SER A 204 -10.25 -38.46 35.11
N PRO A 205 -11.01 -37.84 36.03
CA PRO A 205 -10.46 -36.93 37.04
C PRO A 205 -9.53 -37.63 38.05
N ASP A 206 -9.70 -38.94 38.23
CA ASP A 206 -9.03 -39.72 39.27
C ASP A 206 -7.56 -40.07 38.96
N TYR A 207 -7.07 -39.75 37.74
CA TYR A 207 -5.75 -40.17 37.25
C TYR A 207 -4.62 -39.15 37.52
N TRP A 208 -4.94 -37.95 38.01
CA TRP A 208 -3.98 -36.85 38.16
C TRP A 208 -3.85 -36.31 39.61
N PHE A 209 -4.27 -37.11 40.59
CA PHE A 209 -4.05 -36.86 42.02
C PHE A 209 -3.11 -37.90 42.61
#